data_AF-A0A1Z1MCT6-F1
#
_entry.id   AF-A0A1Z1MCT6-F1
#
_cell.length_a   1.000
_cell.length_b   1.000
_cell.length_c   1.000
_cell.angle_alpha   90.00
_cell.angle_beta   90.00
_cell.angle_gamma   90.00
#
_symmetry.space_group_name_H-M   'P 1'
#
loop_
_entity.id
_entity.type
_entity.pdbx_description
1 polymer ?
#
loop_
_entity_poly.entity_id
_entity_poly.type
_entity_poly.pdbx_seq_one_letter_code
_entity_poly.pdbx_strand_id
1 'polypeptide(L)'
;MTLFNLTSLYTPSQNYYFNYNDPIFKANINQQKQQDVLNSLKLKHFKSSSVLRANTKIYSDQLSHQELMNSHHFVSRNFWQKLINRYWQETVFISASNSSSDKYINKLRISGLSIYDGNDYKNFLSKFSKDLLNGKVNLSLKNSDTISTSLFNKANNIYVRYKWYKTWNLNFLFAKYKKNRIYDNKNFHINNSLPLFLLANKNKEIILSESPDRLCRKVTNDQKVYTGLIFISPEDALEYKQYIQNKSVRSTRSKFISTLVASFNIYHRLLKSSNVNTEFRLIPDLKEISDLVYKYQKYRHLSFDQEQNYGSGYFQGQPIYIIKSIPVKSKNSNRLKTIDYNYSFVRNNKVYKYKVAFLNYQTAINAWNRFKKENESYNLPNKPQLYVSNLETFIQRPYYKQNCNEFLFLPSINTYNFVKLYLKQNSRDNFNINDLMINRTLYIKALFYRIIWSLTSRQPVS
;
A
#
# COMPACT_ATOMS: atom_id res chain seq x y z
N MET A 1 4.15 -24.29 -36.48
CA MET A 1 3.22 -23.18 -36.21
C MET A 1 2.71 -23.30 -34.78
N THR A 2 3.40 -22.67 -33.83
CA THR A 2 3.13 -22.77 -32.39
C THR A 2 2.52 -21.48 -31.88
N LEU A 3 1.20 -21.49 -31.64
CA LEU A 3 0.45 -20.39 -31.04
C LEU A 3 0.71 -20.38 -29.51
N PHE A 4 1.43 -19.36 -29.05
CA PHE A 4 1.60 -19.07 -27.64
C PHE A 4 0.37 -18.32 -27.10
N ASN A 5 -0.39 -18.95 -26.21
CA ASN A 5 -1.40 -18.29 -25.38
C ASN A 5 -0.72 -17.45 -24.31
N LEU A 6 -0.56 -16.15 -24.55
CA LEU A 6 -0.04 -15.18 -23.60
C LEU A 6 -1.17 -14.63 -22.72
N THR A 7 -1.41 -15.29 -21.58
CA THR A 7 -2.16 -14.66 -20.48
C THR A 7 -1.32 -13.51 -19.90
N SER A 8 -1.76 -12.27 -20.11
CA SER A 8 -1.09 -11.09 -19.54
C SER A 8 -1.50 -10.92 -18.07
N LEU A 9 -0.50 -10.74 -17.20
CA LEU A 9 -0.69 -10.45 -15.79
C LEU A 9 -0.54 -8.95 -15.58
N TYR A 10 -1.59 -8.31 -15.07
CA TYR A 10 -1.51 -6.93 -14.64
C TYR A 10 -0.99 -6.87 -13.20
N THR A 11 0.25 -6.42 -13.03
CA THR A 11 0.80 -6.07 -11.71
C THR A 11 0.40 -4.64 -11.38
N PRO A 12 -0.51 -4.37 -10.42
CA PRO A 12 -0.73 -3.01 -9.96
C PRO A 12 0.58 -2.50 -9.37
N SER A 13 1.08 -1.37 -9.89
CA SER A 13 2.27 -0.71 -9.36
C SER A 13 2.06 -0.40 -7.88
N GLN A 14 2.90 -1.06 -7.07
CA GLN A 14 3.16 -0.91 -5.64
C GLN A 14 2.56 0.35 -4.99
N ASN A 15 1.34 0.20 -4.44
CA ASN A 15 0.84 0.81 -3.19
C ASN A 15 -0.65 0.50 -2.98
N TYR A 16 -1.02 -0.78 -3.10
CA TYR A 16 -2.32 -1.26 -2.64
C TYR A 16 -2.06 -2.32 -1.59
N TYR A 17 -1.66 -1.89 -0.39
CA TYR A 17 -1.88 -2.70 0.78
C TYR A 17 -3.38 -2.98 0.83
N PHE A 18 -3.76 -4.24 0.59
CA PHE A 18 -5.07 -4.75 1.00
C PHE A 18 -5.20 -4.40 2.48
N ASN A 19 -6.08 -3.46 2.78
CA ASN A 19 -6.26 -2.95 4.12
C ASN A 19 -7.02 -4.03 4.92
N TYR A 20 -6.30 -5.05 5.39
CA TYR A 20 -6.81 -6.08 6.32
C TYR A 20 -7.05 -5.53 7.73
N ASN A 21 -6.83 -4.22 7.92
CA ASN A 21 -7.00 -3.49 9.17
C ASN A 21 -8.03 -2.37 9.00
N ASP A 22 -9.25 -2.71 8.59
CA ASP A 22 -10.37 -1.79 8.83
C ASP A 22 -10.71 -1.86 10.33
N PRO A 23 -10.46 -0.80 11.13
CA PRO A 23 -10.60 -0.82 12.60
C PRO A 23 -12.05 -0.98 13.06
N ILE A 24 -13.01 -1.00 12.13
CA ILE A 24 -14.44 -1.15 12.42
C ILE A 24 -14.77 -2.59 12.87
N PHE A 25 -13.99 -3.61 12.47
CA PHE A 25 -14.28 -5.01 12.81
C PHE A 25 -13.31 -5.67 13.81
N LYS A 26 -12.18 -5.03 14.17
CA LYS A 26 -11.20 -5.56 15.16
C LYS A 26 -11.39 -5.04 16.58
N ALA A 27 -12.38 -4.18 16.83
CA ALA A 27 -12.48 -3.41 18.08
C ALA A 27 -13.08 -4.17 19.30
N ASN A 28 -13.03 -5.50 19.36
CA ASN A 28 -13.52 -6.24 20.55
C ASN A 28 -12.52 -7.20 21.19
N ILE A 29 -11.24 -7.21 20.77
CA ILE A 29 -10.23 -8.05 21.42
C ILE A 29 -8.93 -7.24 21.52
N ASN A 30 -8.52 -6.94 22.76
CA ASN A 30 -7.25 -6.36 23.19
C ASN A 30 -7.09 -4.83 23.12
N GLN A 31 -7.73 -4.13 24.05
CA GLN A 31 -7.28 -2.82 24.52
C GLN A 31 -6.72 -2.95 25.94
N GLN A 32 -5.40 -3.13 26.07
CA GLN A 32 -4.71 -2.76 27.32
C GLN A 32 -3.16 -2.64 27.28
N LYS A 33 -2.46 -2.75 26.14
CA LYS A 33 -0.96 -2.76 26.15
C LYS A 33 -0.22 -1.93 25.10
N GLN A 34 -0.83 -0.90 24.49
CA GLN A 34 -0.15 -0.13 23.43
C GLN A 34 0.01 1.38 23.69
N GLN A 35 -0.21 1.85 24.92
CA GLN A 35 -0.04 3.28 25.24
C GLN A 35 1.42 3.70 25.52
N ASP A 36 2.35 2.77 25.80
CA ASP A 36 3.65 3.15 26.38
C ASP A 36 4.83 3.26 25.39
N VAL A 37 4.66 2.98 24.09
CA VAL A 37 5.79 2.91 23.14
C VAL A 37 5.99 4.18 22.30
N LEU A 38 5.03 5.12 22.30
CA LEU A 38 5.05 6.26 21.37
C LEU A 38 5.67 7.58 21.89
N ASN A 39 6.21 7.59 23.12
CA ASN A 39 6.75 8.82 23.72
C ASN A 39 8.29 9.01 23.62
N SER A 40 9.04 8.11 22.97
CA SER A 40 10.52 8.13 23.01
C SER A 40 11.24 8.80 21.84
N LEU A 41 10.54 9.38 20.84
CA LEU A 41 11.20 9.94 19.65
C LEU A 41 10.85 11.42 19.39
N LYS A 42 11.42 12.31 20.21
CA LYS A 42 11.57 13.74 19.89
C LYS A 42 13.01 14.18 20.17
N LEU A 43 13.88 14.10 19.16
CA LEU A 43 15.23 14.67 19.22
C LEU A 43 15.22 16.06 18.57
N LYS A 44 15.57 17.07 19.38
CA LYS A 44 15.73 18.49 19.02
C LYS A 44 17.04 18.70 18.24
N HIS A 45 16.97 19.41 17.12
CA HIS A 45 18.13 19.92 16.40
C HIS A 45 18.66 21.19 17.06
N PHE A 46 19.95 21.24 17.40
CA PHE A 46 20.67 22.48 17.68
C PHE A 46 21.64 22.79 16.54
N LYS A 47 21.52 23.99 15.96
CA LYS A 47 22.48 24.57 15.02
C LYS A 47 23.46 25.41 15.82
N SER A 48 24.76 25.15 15.69
CA SER A 48 25.81 26.07 16.14
C SER A 48 26.74 26.38 14.98
N SER A 49 26.78 27.66 14.58
CA SER A 49 27.74 28.21 13.63
C SER A 49 29.06 28.52 14.34
N SER A 50 30.18 27.98 13.89
CA SER A 50 31.51 28.43 14.31
C SER A 50 32.28 29.00 13.12
N VAL A 51 32.46 30.32 13.13
CA VAL A 51 33.35 31.06 12.24
C VAL A 51 34.78 30.90 12.76
N LEU A 52 35.70 30.43 11.92
CA LEU A 52 37.13 30.35 12.25
C LEU A 52 37.86 31.58 11.70
N ARG A 53 38.50 32.32 12.59
CA ARG A 53 39.41 33.43 12.32
C ARG A 53 40.84 32.87 12.36
N ALA A 54 41.57 32.96 11.26
CA ALA A 54 42.97 32.56 11.21
C ALA A 54 43.85 33.70 11.72
N ASN A 55 44.68 33.43 12.73
CA ASN A 55 45.77 34.31 13.12
C ASN A 55 47.07 33.53 12.93
N THR A 56 47.86 33.92 11.95
CA THR A 56 49.19 33.38 11.68
C THR A 56 50.21 34.20 12.45
N LYS A 57 50.86 33.62 13.46
CA LYS A 57 52.19 34.05 13.87
C LYS A 57 53.12 32.84 13.81
N ILE A 58 54.06 32.97 12.90
CA ILE A 58 55.20 32.11 12.66
C ILE A 58 56.13 32.24 13.87
N TYR A 59 56.54 31.11 14.45
CA TYR A 59 57.79 31.00 15.19
C TYR A 59 58.45 29.68 14.82
N SER A 60 59.64 29.79 14.23
CA SER A 60 60.66 28.75 14.19
C SER A 60 61.22 28.60 15.60
N ASP A 61 61.40 27.37 16.08
CA ASP A 61 62.72 26.73 16.05
C ASP A 61 62.75 25.38 16.79
N GLN A 62 63.56 24.50 16.21
CA GLN A 62 64.41 23.48 16.81
C GLN A 62 63.96 22.80 18.12
N LEU A 63 63.69 21.49 18.04
CA LEU A 63 64.24 20.51 18.99
C LEU A 63 64.03 19.04 18.53
N SER A 64 65.16 18.32 18.58
CA SER A 64 65.36 16.86 18.63
C SER A 64 64.85 15.97 17.48
N HIS A 65 65.72 15.84 16.48
CA HIS A 65 65.96 14.59 15.76
C HIS A 65 66.44 13.50 16.74
N GLN A 66 65.65 12.43 17.00
CA GLN A 66 66.23 11.07 17.19
C GLN A 66 65.30 9.85 17.31
N GLU A 67 63.96 9.93 17.22
CA GLU A 67 63.13 8.72 17.48
C GLU A 67 62.21 8.22 16.33
N LEU A 68 62.49 8.55 15.06
CA LEU A 68 61.57 8.23 13.94
C LEU A 68 62.18 7.36 12.84
N MET A 69 63.09 6.44 13.19
CA MET A 69 63.79 5.60 12.20
C MET A 69 63.46 4.10 12.17
N ASN A 70 62.59 3.56 13.04
CA ASN A 70 62.34 2.11 13.06
C ASN A 70 60.84 1.74 13.06
N SER A 71 60.19 1.81 11.89
CA SER A 71 59.17 0.84 11.43
C SER A 71 58.59 1.29 10.07
N HIS A 72 59.18 0.82 8.97
CA HIS A 72 58.72 1.15 7.62
C HIS A 72 57.80 0.07 7.05
N HIS A 73 56.53 0.06 7.48
CA HIS A 73 55.46 -0.54 6.68
C HIS A 73 54.47 0.55 6.29
N PHE A 74 54.40 0.86 4.99
CA PHE A 74 53.28 1.63 4.47
C PHE A 74 52.00 0.84 4.72
N VAL A 75 50.97 1.52 5.21
CA VAL A 75 49.64 0.92 5.34
C VAL A 75 49.07 0.73 3.94
N SER A 76 49.30 -0.44 3.34
CA SER A 76 48.67 -0.84 2.10
C SER A 76 47.17 -1.07 2.35
N ARG A 77 46.34 -0.61 1.41
CA ARG A 77 44.88 -0.71 1.52
C ARG A 77 44.37 -1.82 0.63
N ASN A 78 43.59 -2.73 1.21
CA ASN A 78 42.95 -3.80 0.46
C ASN A 78 41.88 -3.21 -0.49
N PHE A 79 41.53 -3.93 -1.55
CA PHE A 79 40.53 -3.51 -2.54
C PHE A 79 39.21 -3.04 -1.89
N TRP A 80 38.71 -3.80 -0.91
CA TRP A 80 37.51 -3.45 -0.16
C TRP A 80 37.64 -2.15 0.63
N GLN A 81 38.79 -1.89 1.25
CA GLN A 81 39.03 -0.62 1.93
C GLN A 81 39.05 0.55 0.94
N LYS A 82 39.61 0.37 -0.26
CA LYS A 82 39.55 1.38 -1.34
C LYS A 82 38.11 1.65 -1.76
N LEU A 83 37.30 0.60 -1.93
CA LEU A 83 35.89 0.73 -2.34
C LEU A 83 35.05 1.42 -1.26
N ILE A 84 35.19 0.99 0.00
CA ILE A 84 34.50 1.60 1.15
C ILE A 84 34.91 3.07 1.30
N ASN A 85 36.21 3.39 1.22
CA ASN A 85 36.70 4.77 1.34
C ASN A 85 36.25 5.67 0.19
N ARG A 86 36.10 5.10 -1.01
CA ARG A 86 35.64 5.85 -2.18
C ARG A 86 34.15 6.13 -2.14
N TYR A 87 33.33 5.16 -1.71
CA TYR A 87 31.87 5.22 -1.90
C TYR A 87 31.03 5.29 -0.63
N TRP A 88 31.54 4.93 0.55
CA TRP A 88 30.73 4.85 1.77
C TRP A 88 31.25 5.72 2.92
N GLN A 89 32.52 5.59 3.29
CA GLN A 89 33.05 6.28 4.47
C GLN A 89 34.55 6.53 4.35
N GLU A 90 34.97 7.77 4.55
CA GLU A 90 36.38 8.15 4.62
C GLU A 90 36.72 8.72 6.01
N THR A 91 37.92 8.41 6.52
CA THR A 91 38.43 9.04 7.75
C THR A 91 39.48 10.07 7.35
N VAL A 92 39.26 11.32 7.73
CA VAL A 92 40.15 12.44 7.41
C VAL A 92 40.85 12.87 8.69
N PHE A 93 42.19 12.97 8.62
CA PHE A 93 43.01 13.48 9.71
C PHE A 93 43.53 14.87 9.31
N ILE A 94 43.30 15.86 10.16
CA ILE A 94 43.82 17.21 9.96
C ILE A 94 44.82 17.49 11.08
N SER A 95 46.07 17.74 10.72
CA SER A 95 47.16 18.07 11.64
C SER A 95 47.91 19.30 11.15
N ALA A 96 48.66 19.95 12.04
CA ALA A 96 49.66 20.92 11.62
C ALA A 96 50.74 20.24 10.76
N SER A 97 51.23 20.94 9.74
CA SER A 97 52.35 20.46 8.91
C SER A 97 53.63 20.43 9.74
N ASN A 98 54.32 19.29 9.76
CA ASN A 98 55.67 19.17 10.30
C ASN A 98 56.58 18.51 9.26
N SER A 99 57.90 18.69 9.40
CA SER A 99 58.88 18.20 8.42
C SER A 99 58.79 16.68 8.20
N SER A 100 58.39 15.92 9.23
CA SER A 100 58.16 14.48 9.16
C SER A 100 56.90 14.12 8.36
N SER A 101 55.80 14.86 8.51
CA SER A 101 54.56 14.67 7.77
C SER A 101 54.77 15.00 6.30
N ASP A 102 55.55 16.05 6.00
CA ASP A 102 55.85 16.44 4.62
C ASP A 102 56.74 15.39 3.93
N LYS A 103 57.74 14.86 4.63
CA LYS A 103 58.54 13.72 4.16
C LYS A 103 57.67 12.49 3.89
N TYR A 104 56.74 12.17 4.79
CA TYR A 104 55.84 11.04 4.62
C TYR A 104 54.86 11.25 3.44
N ILE A 105 54.25 12.43 3.32
CA ILE A 105 53.36 12.80 2.21
C ILE A 105 54.10 12.74 0.87
N ASN A 106 55.31 13.27 0.81
CA ASN A 106 56.13 13.22 -0.41
C ASN A 106 56.49 11.78 -0.76
N LYS A 107 56.80 10.93 0.22
CA LYS A 107 57.05 9.50 -0.01
C LYS A 107 55.80 8.78 -0.53
N LEU A 108 54.61 9.10 0.00
CA LEU A 108 53.34 8.56 -0.51
C LEU A 108 53.08 8.97 -1.97
N ARG A 109 53.32 10.25 -2.31
CA ARG A 109 53.20 10.78 -3.67
C ARG A 109 54.16 10.07 -4.64
N ILE A 110 55.44 9.96 -4.27
CA ILE A 110 56.46 9.28 -5.09
C ILE A 110 56.10 7.80 -5.29
N SER A 111 55.52 7.15 -4.27
CA SER A 111 55.07 5.75 -4.35
C SER A 111 53.75 5.52 -5.10
N GLY A 112 53.10 6.57 -5.62
CA GLY A 112 51.79 6.45 -6.30
C GLY A 112 50.63 6.04 -5.38
N LEU A 113 50.80 6.20 -4.07
CA LEU A 113 49.80 5.86 -3.04
C LEU A 113 49.05 7.10 -2.50
N SER A 114 49.30 8.29 -3.07
CA SER A 114 48.54 9.50 -2.76
C SER A 114 47.08 9.33 -3.20
N ILE A 115 46.16 9.73 -2.31
CA ILE A 115 44.70 9.56 -2.51
C ILE A 115 44.17 10.61 -3.50
N TYR A 116 44.85 11.76 -3.58
CA TYR A 116 44.39 12.95 -4.30
C TYR A 116 45.56 13.65 -4.97
N ASP A 117 45.59 13.64 -6.29
CA ASP A 117 46.58 14.37 -7.09
C ASP A 117 45.91 15.58 -7.77
N GLY A 118 46.60 16.72 -7.74
CA GLY A 118 46.21 17.95 -8.44
C GLY A 118 44.74 18.36 -8.24
N ASN A 119 43.93 18.21 -9.30
CA ASN A 119 42.54 18.65 -9.33
C ASN A 119 41.61 17.84 -8.42
N ASP A 120 41.94 16.58 -8.14
CA ASP A 120 41.14 15.72 -7.26
C ASP A 120 41.22 16.17 -5.80
N TYR A 121 42.35 16.77 -5.40
CA TYR A 121 42.48 17.38 -4.08
C TYR A 121 41.58 18.61 -3.93
N LYS A 122 41.49 19.45 -4.97
CA LYS A 122 40.57 20.61 -4.99
C LYS A 122 39.11 20.15 -4.90
N ASN A 123 38.75 19.11 -5.64
CA ASN A 123 37.41 18.51 -5.62
C ASN A 123 37.08 17.89 -4.25
N PHE A 124 38.04 17.16 -3.66
CA PHE A 124 37.92 16.65 -2.31
C PHE A 124 37.67 17.78 -1.31
N LEU A 125 38.52 18.82 -1.32
CA LEU A 125 38.44 19.91 -0.35
C LEU A 125 37.12 20.68 -0.47
N SER A 126 36.68 20.96 -1.69
CA SER A 126 35.39 21.61 -1.97
C SER A 126 34.19 20.77 -1.49
N LYS A 127 34.22 19.46 -1.72
CA LYS A 127 33.13 18.56 -1.32
C LYS A 127 33.12 18.31 0.19
N PHE A 128 34.30 18.12 0.77
CA PHE A 128 34.49 17.95 2.20
C PHE A 128 34.06 19.20 2.97
N SER A 129 34.47 20.40 2.53
CA SER A 129 34.06 21.65 3.17
C SER A 129 32.55 21.86 3.10
N LYS A 130 31.93 21.59 1.95
CA LYS A 130 30.47 21.65 1.79
C LYS A 130 29.74 20.67 2.70
N ASP A 131 30.21 19.42 2.81
CA ASP A 131 29.58 18.42 3.67
C ASP A 131 29.82 18.69 5.17
N LEU A 132 30.95 19.29 5.52
CA LEU A 132 31.25 19.76 6.88
C LEU A 132 30.31 20.89 7.29
N LEU A 133 30.10 21.90 6.42
CA LEU A 133 29.12 22.97 6.66
C LEU A 133 27.68 22.46 6.75
N ASN A 134 27.34 21.40 6.00
CA ASN A 134 26.02 20.78 6.03
C ASN A 134 25.83 19.80 7.21
N GLY A 135 26.80 19.67 8.12
CA GLY A 135 26.70 18.81 9.32
C GLY A 135 26.72 17.31 9.03
N LYS A 136 27.23 16.88 7.88
CA LYS A 136 27.32 15.45 7.50
C LYS A 136 28.62 14.77 7.97
N VAL A 137 29.58 15.56 8.43
CA VAL A 137 30.88 15.06 8.91
C VAL A 137 30.85 15.06 10.43
N ASN A 138 31.02 13.88 11.04
CA ASN A 138 31.04 13.75 12.49
C ASN A 138 32.47 13.93 13.00
N LEU A 139 32.63 14.85 13.95
CA LEU A 139 33.85 15.04 14.72
C LEU A 139 33.96 13.93 15.77
N SER A 140 35.02 13.12 15.71
CA SER A 140 35.34 12.22 16.81
C SER A 140 36.44 12.87 17.65
N LEU A 141 36.05 13.74 18.58
CA LEU A 141 36.94 14.04 19.71
C LEU A 141 36.91 12.83 20.63
N LYS A 142 38.08 12.26 20.96
CA LYS A 142 38.16 11.34 22.10
C LYS A 142 37.79 12.17 23.33
N ASN A 143 36.72 11.78 24.02
CA ASN A 143 36.38 12.31 25.33
C ASN A 143 37.54 12.06 26.28
N SER A 144 38.38 13.07 26.47
CA SER A 144 39.08 13.31 27.71
C SER A 144 38.66 14.70 28.15
N ASP A 145 37.77 14.72 29.14
CA ASP A 145 37.51 15.76 30.13
C ASP A 145 37.73 17.22 29.75
N THR A 146 36.64 17.98 29.88
CA THR A 146 36.59 19.44 30.05
C THR A 146 37.25 20.26 28.93
N ILE A 147 36.39 20.89 28.13
CA ILE A 147 36.75 21.94 27.18
C ILE A 147 37.25 23.15 28.00
N SER A 148 38.52 23.09 28.40
CA SER A 148 39.30 24.28 28.72
C SER A 148 40.07 24.66 27.46
N THR A 149 40.01 25.94 27.12
CA THR A 149 40.61 26.60 25.96
C THR A 149 42.16 26.58 25.95
N SER A 150 42.78 25.67 26.70
CA SER A 150 44.24 25.51 26.85
C SER A 150 44.85 24.46 25.91
N LEU A 151 44.04 23.72 25.14
CA LEU A 151 44.50 22.65 24.23
C LEU A 151 45.38 23.13 23.07
N PHE A 152 45.49 24.42 22.79
CA PHE A 152 46.38 24.92 21.73
C PHE A 152 47.82 25.18 22.19
N ASN A 153 48.14 25.03 23.48
CA ASN A 153 49.44 25.41 24.05
C ASN A 153 50.36 24.25 24.48
N LYS A 154 50.04 22.98 24.18
CA LYS A 154 50.99 21.86 24.36
C LYS A 154 51.39 21.29 23.00
N ALA A 155 52.65 21.55 22.65
CA ALA A 155 53.29 21.38 21.36
C ALA A 155 53.51 19.93 20.88
N ASN A 156 52.56 19.01 21.08
CA ASN A 156 52.70 17.63 20.59
C ASN A 156 51.50 17.20 19.75
N ASN A 157 51.67 17.25 18.42
CA ASN A 157 50.92 16.54 17.37
C ASN A 157 49.42 16.34 17.63
N ILE A 158 48.69 17.45 17.80
CA ILE A 158 47.23 17.43 17.87
C ILE A 158 46.69 17.24 16.46
N TYR A 159 46.22 16.03 16.15
CA TYR A 159 45.43 15.78 14.95
C TYR A 159 43.95 15.73 15.31
N VAL A 160 43.11 16.32 14.46
CA VAL A 160 41.65 16.20 14.56
C VAL A 160 41.20 15.10 13.61
N ARG A 161 40.50 14.10 14.14
CA ARG A 161 39.95 12.97 13.38
C ARG A 161 38.50 13.24 13.00
N TYR A 162 38.22 13.24 11.71
CA TYR A 162 36.88 13.34 11.14
C TYR A 162 36.45 12.00 10.55
N LYS A 163 35.21 11.59 10.81
CA LYS A 163 34.56 10.49 10.10
C LYS A 163 33.56 11.08 9.11
N TRP A 164 33.87 10.94 7.81
CA TRP A 164 33.05 11.46 6.72
C TRP A 164 32.27 10.32 6.05
N TYR A 165 30.96 10.28 6.29
CA TYR A 165 30.07 9.34 5.62
C TYR A 165 29.66 9.91 4.25
N LYS A 166 30.25 9.36 3.20
CA LYS A 166 29.94 9.69 1.80
C LYS A 166 28.69 8.93 1.38
N THR A 167 27.56 9.17 2.04
CA THR A 167 26.33 8.43 1.73
C THR A 167 26.03 8.54 0.23
N TRP A 168 25.95 7.40 -0.46
CA TRP A 168 25.12 7.31 -1.66
C TRP A 168 23.77 7.89 -1.28
N ASN A 169 23.28 8.83 -2.07
CA ASN A 169 21.95 9.39 -1.89
C ASN A 169 20.95 8.27 -2.21
N LEU A 170 20.77 7.33 -1.27
CA LEU A 170 19.86 6.19 -1.36
C LEU A 170 18.40 6.65 -1.50
N ASN A 171 18.15 7.95 -1.47
CA ASN A 171 16.97 8.59 -2.06
C ASN A 171 16.73 8.22 -3.54
N PHE A 172 17.67 7.56 -4.25
CA PHE A 172 17.37 6.94 -5.54
C PHE A 172 16.75 5.54 -5.41
N LEU A 173 17.14 4.73 -4.41
CA LEU A 173 16.46 3.46 -4.10
C LEU A 173 15.14 3.68 -3.36
N PHE A 174 15.08 4.74 -2.55
CA PHE A 174 13.87 5.38 -2.07
C PHE A 174 13.53 6.56 -2.98
N ALA A 175 13.55 6.34 -4.31
CA ALA A 175 13.04 7.30 -5.27
C ALA A 175 11.75 7.83 -4.67
N LYS A 176 11.78 9.12 -4.30
CA LYS A 176 10.62 9.88 -3.87
C LYS A 176 9.52 9.47 -4.83
N TYR A 177 8.61 8.62 -4.37
CA TYR A 177 7.33 8.47 -4.99
C TYR A 177 6.83 9.89 -4.98
N LYS A 178 6.91 10.55 -6.14
CA LYS A 178 6.12 11.72 -6.40
C LYS A 178 4.75 11.27 -5.94
N LYS A 179 4.24 11.91 -4.87
CA LYS A 179 2.82 12.03 -4.67
C LYS A 179 2.34 12.51 -6.04
N ASN A 180 1.96 11.58 -6.91
CA ASN A 180 0.99 11.86 -7.93
C ASN A 180 -0.08 12.57 -7.14
N ARG A 181 -0.27 13.85 -7.48
CA ARG A 181 -1.35 14.67 -6.95
C ARG A 181 -2.51 13.71 -6.81
N ILE A 182 -2.82 13.37 -5.56
CA ILE A 182 -4.09 12.76 -5.23
C ILE A 182 -4.99 13.90 -5.66
N TYR A 183 -5.53 13.78 -6.88
CA TYR A 183 -6.69 14.56 -7.29
C TYR A 183 -7.56 14.55 -6.06
N ASP A 184 -7.86 15.74 -5.53
CA ASP A 184 -8.68 15.96 -4.35
C ASP A 184 -9.89 15.04 -4.46
N ASN A 185 -9.75 13.87 -3.83
CA ASN A 185 -10.81 12.92 -3.68
C ASN A 185 -11.66 13.64 -2.66
N LYS A 186 -12.74 14.30 -3.10
CA LYS A 186 -13.93 14.39 -2.27
C LYS A 186 -14.09 13.01 -1.67
N ASN A 187 -13.87 12.91 -0.36
CA ASN A 187 -13.82 11.66 0.37
C ASN A 187 -15.15 10.95 0.17
N PHE A 188 -15.21 10.09 -0.84
CA PHE A 188 -16.27 9.12 -1.00
C PHE A 188 -16.04 8.11 0.13
N HIS A 189 -16.58 8.42 1.30
CA HIS A 189 -16.76 7.49 2.40
C HIS A 189 -17.81 6.47 1.97
N ILE A 190 -17.45 5.63 1.02
CA ILE A 190 -18.29 4.53 0.58
C ILE A 190 -18.25 3.50 1.69
N ASN A 191 -19.43 3.12 2.18
CA ASN A 191 -19.57 2.16 3.25
C ASN A 191 -18.87 0.83 2.85
N ASN A 192 -17.91 0.39 3.67
CA ASN A 192 -17.14 -0.84 3.44
C ASN A 192 -17.94 -2.13 3.72
N SER A 193 -19.25 -2.01 3.97
CA SER A 193 -20.12 -3.11 4.39
C SER A 193 -20.39 -4.16 3.31
N LEU A 194 -20.16 -3.84 2.03
CA LEU A 194 -20.41 -4.74 0.92
C LEU A 194 -19.15 -5.57 0.57
N PRO A 195 -19.12 -6.89 0.87
CA PRO A 195 -18.07 -7.77 0.42
C PRO A 195 -18.24 -8.08 -1.08
N LEU A 196 -17.13 -8.07 -1.80
CA LEU A 196 -17.00 -8.49 -3.19
C LEU A 196 -15.97 -9.60 -3.30
N PHE A 197 -16.06 -10.41 -4.34
CA PHE A 197 -15.21 -11.56 -4.55
C PHE A 197 -14.46 -11.43 -5.87
N LEU A 198 -13.15 -11.70 -5.86
CA LEU A 198 -12.31 -11.63 -7.04
C LEU A 198 -11.35 -12.82 -7.06
N LEU A 199 -10.95 -13.23 -8.25
CA LEU A 199 -9.99 -14.31 -8.40
C LEU A 199 -8.58 -13.76 -8.51
N ALA A 200 -7.67 -14.36 -7.74
CA ALA A 200 -6.25 -14.01 -7.77
C ALA A 200 -5.38 -15.26 -7.74
N ASN A 201 -4.18 -15.12 -8.28
CA ASN A 201 -3.16 -16.16 -8.17
C ASN A 201 -2.49 -16.16 -6.77
N LYS A 202 -1.55 -17.09 -6.54
CA LYS A 202 -0.75 -17.14 -5.30
C LYS A 202 -0.01 -15.85 -4.93
N ASN A 203 0.31 -15.01 -5.92
CA ASN A 203 0.98 -13.72 -5.71
C ASN A 203 -0.01 -12.58 -5.42
N LYS A 204 -1.30 -12.89 -5.25
CA LYS A 204 -2.40 -11.92 -5.08
C LYS A 204 -2.59 -10.98 -6.28
N GLU A 205 -2.18 -11.42 -7.48
CA GLU A 205 -2.43 -10.71 -8.73
C GLU A 205 -3.80 -11.11 -9.26
N ILE A 206 -4.61 -10.12 -9.64
CA ILE A 206 -5.98 -10.33 -10.14
C ILE A 206 -5.92 -11.04 -11.49
N ILE A 207 -6.76 -12.05 -11.66
CA ILE A 207 -6.92 -12.77 -12.93
C ILE A 207 -7.80 -11.95 -13.87
N LEU A 208 -7.31 -11.71 -15.08
CA LEU A 208 -8.02 -11.01 -16.13
C LEU A 208 -8.31 -11.98 -17.28
N SER A 209 -9.48 -11.86 -17.90
CA SER A 209 -9.80 -12.50 -19.17
C SER A 209 -9.44 -11.58 -20.33
N GLU A 210 -9.15 -12.15 -21.49
CA GLU A 210 -9.13 -11.36 -22.74
C GLU A 210 -10.55 -10.89 -23.05
N SER A 211 -10.66 -9.66 -23.57
CA SER A 211 -11.97 -9.13 -23.98
C SER A 211 -12.47 -9.86 -25.23
N PRO A 212 -13.79 -10.09 -25.36
CA PRO A 212 -14.37 -10.69 -26.56
C PRO A 212 -14.14 -9.82 -27.81
N ASP A 213 -14.02 -8.50 -27.62
CA ASP A 213 -13.79 -7.53 -28.68
C ASP A 213 -12.47 -7.79 -29.43
N ARG A 214 -11.44 -8.33 -28.75
CA ARG A 214 -10.18 -8.71 -29.40
C ARG A 214 -10.28 -9.94 -30.30
N LEU A 215 -11.24 -10.83 -30.05
CA LEU A 215 -11.45 -12.01 -30.88
C LEU A 215 -12.14 -11.63 -32.22
N CYS A 216 -12.87 -10.52 -32.23
CA CYS A 216 -13.41 -9.90 -33.44
C CYS A 216 -12.36 -8.97 -34.09
N ARG A 217 -11.86 -9.34 -35.28
CA ARG A 217 -10.71 -8.74 -35.99
C ARG A 217 -10.80 -7.24 -36.37
N LYS A 218 -11.74 -6.45 -35.85
CA LYS A 218 -11.85 -5.00 -36.10
C LYS A 218 -11.47 -4.23 -34.83
N VAL A 219 -10.18 -4.25 -34.53
CA VAL A 219 -9.62 -3.50 -33.40
C VAL A 219 -9.53 -2.03 -33.80
N THR A 220 -10.43 -1.21 -33.28
CA THR A 220 -10.21 0.24 -33.20
C THR A 220 -9.32 0.54 -31.98
N ASN A 221 -8.50 1.59 -32.05
CA ASN A 221 -7.46 1.90 -31.06
C ASN A 221 -7.96 2.14 -29.61
N ASP A 222 -9.28 2.26 -29.40
CA ASP A 222 -9.89 2.53 -28.08
C ASP A 222 -10.49 1.30 -27.39
N GLN A 223 -10.35 0.10 -27.96
CA GLN A 223 -10.95 -1.12 -27.40
C GLN A 223 -10.14 -1.68 -26.22
N LYS A 224 -10.84 -1.94 -25.13
CA LYS A 224 -10.23 -2.52 -23.93
C LYS A 224 -9.82 -3.95 -24.20
N VAL A 225 -8.60 -4.30 -23.80
CA VAL A 225 -7.96 -5.58 -24.15
C VAL A 225 -8.26 -6.68 -23.13
N TYR A 226 -8.38 -6.30 -21.86
CA TYR A 226 -8.54 -7.25 -20.76
C TYR A 226 -9.72 -6.86 -19.87
N THR A 227 -10.44 -7.86 -19.39
CA THR A 227 -11.59 -7.69 -18.51
C THR A 227 -11.34 -8.46 -17.20
N GLY A 228 -11.42 -7.74 -16.07
CA GLY A 228 -11.42 -8.31 -14.74
C GLY A 228 -12.85 -8.47 -14.24
N LEU A 229 -13.15 -9.63 -13.66
CA LEU A 229 -14.48 -9.93 -13.12
C LEU A 229 -14.46 -9.84 -11.60
N ILE A 230 -15.46 -9.15 -11.05
CA ILE A 230 -15.64 -8.96 -9.62
C ILE A 230 -17.06 -9.40 -9.29
N PHE A 231 -17.23 -10.36 -8.41
CA PHE A 231 -18.50 -11.03 -8.14
C PHE A 231 -19.14 -10.51 -6.85
N ILE A 232 -20.47 -10.36 -6.85
CA ILE A 232 -21.26 -10.14 -5.63
C ILE A 232 -21.45 -11.46 -4.86
N SER A 233 -21.64 -12.56 -5.59
CA SER A 233 -21.84 -13.90 -5.05
C SER A 233 -20.51 -14.65 -4.93
N PRO A 234 -20.18 -15.22 -3.75
CA PRO A 234 -19.01 -16.08 -3.60
C PRO A 234 -19.17 -17.40 -4.36
N GLU A 235 -20.39 -17.92 -4.49
CA GLU A 235 -20.68 -19.14 -5.25
C GLU A 235 -20.33 -18.95 -6.73
N ASP A 236 -20.73 -17.82 -7.33
CA ASP A 236 -20.45 -17.51 -8.74
C ASP A 236 -18.93 -17.37 -8.97
N ALA A 237 -18.20 -16.77 -8.02
CA ALA A 237 -16.75 -16.68 -8.07
C ALA A 237 -16.09 -18.07 -7.98
N LEU A 238 -16.60 -18.96 -7.14
CA LEU A 238 -16.10 -20.33 -6.99
C LEU A 238 -16.37 -21.17 -8.23
N GLU A 239 -17.57 -21.06 -8.82
CA GLU A 239 -17.90 -21.71 -10.08
C GLU A 239 -16.98 -21.24 -11.19
N TYR A 240 -16.78 -19.92 -11.31
CA TYR A 240 -15.86 -19.36 -12.31
C TYR A 240 -14.41 -19.83 -12.10
N LYS A 241 -13.96 -19.93 -10.84
CA LYS A 241 -12.66 -20.53 -10.51
C LYS A 241 -12.58 -21.98 -10.99
N GLN A 242 -13.59 -22.80 -10.69
CA GLN A 242 -13.63 -24.20 -11.12
C GLN A 242 -13.63 -24.30 -12.65
N TYR A 243 -14.37 -23.44 -13.35
CA TYR A 243 -14.35 -23.35 -14.80
C TYR A 243 -12.94 -23.09 -15.35
N ILE A 244 -12.22 -22.10 -14.81
CA ILE A 244 -10.84 -21.81 -15.24
C ILE A 244 -9.93 -23.01 -14.99
N GLN A 245 -10.04 -23.64 -13.81
CA GLN A 245 -9.23 -24.79 -13.43
C GLN A 245 -9.48 -25.99 -14.36
N ASN A 246 -10.73 -26.27 -14.68
CA ASN A 246 -11.14 -27.36 -15.59
C ASN A 246 -10.73 -27.07 -17.03
N LYS A 247 -10.84 -25.84 -17.51
CA LYS A 247 -10.43 -25.48 -18.88
C LYS A 247 -8.91 -25.48 -19.04
N SER A 248 -8.18 -25.20 -17.96
CA SER A 248 -6.73 -25.00 -17.96
C SER A 248 -5.98 -26.09 -17.18
N VAL A 249 -6.44 -27.36 -17.25
CA VAL A 249 -5.86 -28.49 -16.49
C VAL A 249 -4.34 -28.63 -16.69
N ARG A 250 -3.86 -28.35 -17.92
CA ARG A 250 -2.44 -28.48 -18.28
C ARG A 250 -1.57 -27.27 -17.93
N SER A 251 -2.16 -26.17 -17.45
CA SER A 251 -1.42 -24.96 -17.09
C SER A 251 -0.95 -25.03 -15.64
N THR A 252 0.35 -24.91 -15.39
CA THR A 252 0.89 -24.78 -14.03
C THR A 252 0.39 -23.52 -13.31
N ARG A 253 -0.13 -22.54 -14.07
CA ARG A 253 -0.66 -21.28 -13.54
C ARG A 253 -2.08 -21.42 -12.95
N SER A 254 -2.86 -22.40 -13.38
CA SER A 254 -4.26 -22.60 -12.91
C SER A 254 -4.35 -23.30 -11.55
N LYS A 255 -3.30 -24.01 -11.14
CA LYS A 255 -3.24 -24.76 -9.85
C LYS A 255 -3.30 -23.87 -8.60
N PHE A 256 -3.04 -22.57 -8.72
CA PHE A 256 -2.94 -21.66 -7.57
C PHE A 256 -3.91 -20.48 -7.62
N ILE A 257 -5.11 -20.71 -8.16
CA ILE A 257 -6.19 -19.70 -8.17
C ILE A 257 -6.95 -19.75 -6.85
N SER A 258 -7.07 -18.60 -6.21
CA SER A 258 -7.78 -18.39 -4.95
C SER A 258 -8.83 -17.29 -5.10
N THR A 259 -9.90 -17.40 -4.32
CA THR A 259 -10.92 -16.37 -4.22
C THR A 259 -10.52 -15.41 -3.10
N LEU A 260 -10.42 -14.13 -3.40
CA LEU A 260 -10.16 -13.07 -2.44
C LEU A 260 -11.45 -12.32 -2.12
N VAL A 261 -11.62 -11.99 -0.85
CA VAL A 261 -12.66 -11.05 -0.41
C VAL A 261 -12.10 -9.64 -0.44
N ALA A 262 -12.76 -8.76 -1.18
CA ALA A 262 -12.45 -7.35 -1.33
C ALA A 262 -13.61 -6.50 -0.82
N SER A 263 -13.29 -5.33 -0.25
CA SER A 263 -14.31 -4.33 0.05
C SER A 263 -14.79 -3.67 -1.24
N PHE A 264 -16.05 -3.23 -1.27
CA PHE A 264 -16.59 -2.42 -2.37
C PHE A 264 -15.76 -1.16 -2.71
N ASN A 265 -15.03 -0.61 -1.74
CA ASN A 265 -14.12 0.51 -1.96
C ASN A 265 -12.96 0.16 -2.91
N ILE A 266 -12.50 -1.10 -2.91
CA ILE A 266 -11.49 -1.61 -3.86
C ILE A 266 -12.06 -1.61 -5.27
N TYR A 267 -13.30 -2.06 -5.45
CA TYR A 267 -13.98 -2.01 -6.76
C TYR A 267 -14.02 -0.58 -7.31
N HIS A 268 -14.41 0.38 -6.48
CA HIS A 268 -14.45 1.78 -6.89
C HIS A 268 -13.08 2.33 -7.29
N ARG A 269 -12.01 1.88 -6.61
CA ARG A 269 -10.63 2.22 -6.97
C ARG A 269 -10.22 1.57 -8.29
N LEU A 270 -10.54 0.30 -8.50
CA LEU A 270 -10.24 -0.44 -9.74
C LEU A 270 -10.92 0.20 -10.95
N LEU A 271 -12.17 0.64 -10.80
CA LEU A 271 -12.88 1.39 -11.85
C LEU A 271 -12.22 2.74 -12.17
N LYS A 272 -11.68 3.44 -11.16
CA LYS A 272 -10.98 4.72 -11.38
C LYS A 272 -9.57 4.54 -11.93
N SER A 273 -8.90 3.44 -11.59
CA SER A 273 -7.51 3.15 -11.97
C SER A 273 -7.40 2.29 -13.23
N SER A 274 -8.51 1.97 -13.88
CA SER A 274 -8.50 1.16 -15.09
C SER A 274 -7.74 1.88 -16.19
N ASN A 275 -6.61 1.31 -16.61
CA ASN A 275 -5.87 1.80 -17.77
C ASN A 275 -6.68 1.59 -19.05
N VAL A 276 -6.29 2.26 -20.13
CA VAL A 276 -6.92 2.16 -21.47
C VAL A 276 -7.19 0.71 -21.91
N ASN A 277 -6.32 -0.23 -21.51
CA ASN A 277 -6.38 -1.61 -21.96
C ASN A 277 -7.12 -2.56 -21.01
N THR A 278 -7.65 -2.09 -19.88
CA THR A 278 -8.26 -2.94 -18.84
C THR A 278 -9.62 -2.41 -18.43
N GLU A 279 -10.60 -3.28 -18.23
CA GLU A 279 -11.85 -2.95 -17.54
C GLU A 279 -12.14 -3.90 -16.40
N PHE A 280 -12.90 -3.41 -15.43
CA PHE A 280 -13.45 -4.23 -14.36
C PHE A 280 -14.97 -4.24 -14.48
N ARG A 281 -15.56 -5.42 -14.47
CA ARG A 281 -17.02 -5.61 -14.51
C ARG A 281 -17.48 -6.24 -13.21
N LEU A 282 -18.52 -5.65 -12.63
CA LEU A 282 -19.24 -6.25 -11.53
C LEU A 282 -20.17 -7.33 -12.10
N ILE A 283 -20.04 -8.54 -11.59
CA ILE A 283 -20.93 -9.66 -11.87
C ILE A 283 -21.93 -9.73 -10.70
N PRO A 284 -23.21 -9.46 -10.97
CA PRO A 284 -24.26 -9.55 -9.96
C PRO A 284 -24.46 -11.00 -9.54
N ASP A 285 -25.15 -11.21 -8.42
CA ASP A 285 -25.60 -12.54 -7.99
C ASP A 285 -26.57 -13.10 -9.04
N LEU A 286 -26.08 -14.08 -9.83
CA LEU A 286 -26.82 -14.61 -10.97
C LEU A 286 -28.07 -15.37 -10.53
N LYS A 287 -28.02 -16.01 -9.36
CA LYS A 287 -29.17 -16.70 -8.79
C LYS A 287 -30.23 -15.71 -8.34
N GLU A 288 -29.83 -14.64 -7.66
CA GLU A 288 -30.76 -13.59 -7.24
C GLU A 288 -31.42 -12.90 -8.43
N ILE A 289 -30.69 -12.64 -9.52
CA ILE A 289 -31.27 -12.10 -10.75
C ILE A 289 -32.29 -13.06 -11.34
N SER A 290 -31.94 -14.35 -11.45
CA SER A 290 -32.84 -15.37 -11.98
C SER A 290 -34.13 -15.44 -11.16
N ASP A 291 -34.02 -15.50 -9.84
CA ASP A 291 -35.17 -15.50 -8.95
C ASP A 291 -35.97 -14.19 -9.05
N LEU A 292 -35.32 -13.03 -9.17
CA LEU A 292 -36.00 -11.75 -9.33
C LEU A 292 -36.85 -11.73 -10.60
N VAL A 293 -36.25 -12.07 -11.75
CA VAL A 293 -36.91 -12.03 -13.06
C VAL A 293 -38.03 -13.06 -13.15
N TYR A 294 -37.77 -14.32 -12.79
CA TYR A 294 -38.74 -15.39 -13.04
C TYR A 294 -39.78 -15.55 -11.93
N LYS A 295 -39.48 -15.14 -10.69
CA LYS A 295 -40.31 -15.40 -9.52
C LYS A 295 -40.77 -14.13 -8.81
N TYR A 296 -39.85 -13.23 -8.43
CA TYR A 296 -40.21 -12.12 -7.53
C TYR A 296 -40.89 -10.96 -8.24
N GLN A 297 -40.59 -10.70 -9.51
CA GLN A 297 -41.17 -9.59 -10.28
C GLN A 297 -42.70 -9.58 -10.28
N LYS A 298 -43.33 -10.76 -10.17
CA LYS A 298 -44.80 -10.92 -10.14
C LYS A 298 -45.43 -10.61 -8.78
N TYR A 299 -44.62 -10.34 -7.76
CA TYR A 299 -45.10 -10.11 -6.41
C TYR A 299 -45.66 -8.69 -6.24
N ARG A 300 -46.91 -8.60 -5.80
CA ARG A 300 -47.63 -7.32 -5.61
C ARG A 300 -46.98 -6.38 -4.58
N HIS A 301 -46.19 -6.92 -3.66
CA HIS A 301 -45.50 -6.12 -2.63
C HIS A 301 -44.14 -5.59 -3.09
N LEU A 302 -43.72 -5.85 -4.32
CA LEU A 302 -42.52 -5.27 -4.93
C LEU A 302 -42.90 -4.10 -5.82
N SER A 303 -42.06 -3.07 -5.78
CA SER A 303 -42.12 -1.92 -6.66
C SER A 303 -40.74 -1.63 -7.18
N PHE A 304 -40.62 -1.44 -8.48
CA PHE A 304 -39.33 -1.19 -9.13
C PHE A 304 -39.07 0.30 -9.24
N ASP A 305 -37.81 0.64 -9.21
CA ASP A 305 -37.30 1.96 -9.52
C ASP A 305 -37.63 2.36 -10.96
N GLN A 306 -38.07 3.61 -11.15
CA GLN A 306 -38.50 4.10 -12.46
C GLN A 306 -37.34 4.22 -13.45
N GLU A 307 -36.13 4.48 -12.95
CA GLU A 307 -34.93 4.57 -13.79
C GLU A 307 -34.28 3.20 -14.03
N GLN A 308 -34.83 2.14 -13.45
CA GLN A 308 -34.28 0.79 -13.61
C GLN A 308 -34.61 0.24 -14.98
N ASN A 309 -33.59 -0.23 -15.68
CA ASN A 309 -33.76 -0.97 -16.93
C ASN A 309 -34.05 -2.45 -16.62
N TYR A 310 -35.30 -2.85 -16.79
CA TYR A 310 -35.75 -4.22 -16.58
C TYR A 310 -36.93 -4.57 -17.49
N GLY A 311 -37.14 -5.86 -17.71
CA GLY A 311 -38.26 -6.37 -18.49
C GLY A 311 -38.72 -7.72 -17.98
N SER A 312 -39.53 -8.43 -18.77
CA SER A 312 -40.05 -9.76 -18.41
C SER A 312 -38.98 -10.85 -18.35
N GLY A 313 -37.86 -10.66 -19.04
CA GLY A 313 -36.77 -11.65 -19.15
C GLY A 313 -35.40 -11.13 -18.75
N TYR A 314 -35.31 -9.92 -18.17
CA TYR A 314 -34.03 -9.34 -17.82
C TYR A 314 -34.14 -8.31 -16.70
N PHE A 315 -33.03 -8.14 -15.98
CA PHE A 315 -32.81 -7.07 -15.01
C PHE A 315 -31.36 -6.62 -15.13
N GLN A 316 -31.11 -5.32 -15.26
CA GLN A 316 -29.75 -4.80 -15.39
C GLN A 316 -29.06 -4.68 -14.02
N GLY A 317 -27.88 -5.30 -13.89
CA GLY A 317 -26.95 -5.19 -12.73
C GLY A 317 -27.43 -5.82 -11.43
N GLN A 318 -26.83 -5.45 -10.29
CA GLN A 318 -27.11 -6.09 -9.01
C GLN A 318 -28.41 -5.53 -8.39
N PRO A 319 -29.46 -6.35 -8.16
CA PRO A 319 -30.65 -5.88 -7.48
C PRO A 319 -30.37 -5.57 -6.01
N ILE A 320 -30.99 -4.50 -5.53
CA ILE A 320 -31.08 -4.16 -4.11
C ILE A 320 -32.54 -4.00 -3.70
N TYR A 321 -32.87 -4.46 -2.50
CA TYR A 321 -34.21 -4.38 -1.91
C TYR A 321 -34.18 -3.44 -0.72
N ILE A 322 -35.07 -2.46 -0.70
CA ILE A 322 -35.22 -1.49 0.39
C ILE A 322 -36.65 -1.59 0.92
N ILE A 323 -36.81 -1.79 2.22
CA ILE A 323 -38.14 -1.81 2.85
C ILE A 323 -38.67 -0.37 2.90
N LYS A 324 -39.83 -0.13 2.29
CA LYS A 324 -40.49 1.18 2.30
C LYS A 324 -41.11 1.45 3.66
N SER A 325 -41.10 2.73 4.05
CA SER A 325 -41.89 3.24 5.17
C SER A 325 -43.37 3.00 4.93
N ILE A 326 -44.08 2.52 5.95
CA ILE A 326 -45.52 2.23 5.84
C ILE A 326 -46.30 2.92 6.96
N PRO A 327 -47.49 3.48 6.66
CA PRO A 327 -48.41 3.93 7.69
C PRO A 327 -49.09 2.72 8.34
N VAL A 328 -48.99 2.61 9.67
CA VAL A 328 -49.58 1.51 10.43
C VAL A 328 -50.33 2.02 11.65
N LYS A 329 -51.37 1.30 12.04
CA LYS A 329 -52.14 1.59 13.26
C LYS A 329 -51.48 0.92 14.46
N SER A 330 -51.33 1.67 15.55
CA SER A 330 -51.03 1.10 16.86
C SER A 330 -52.24 0.30 17.35
N LYS A 331 -52.03 -0.93 17.83
CA LYS A 331 -53.09 -1.80 18.35
C LYS A 331 -53.77 -1.17 19.59
N ASN A 332 -53.01 -0.43 20.40
CA ASN A 332 -53.50 0.09 21.67
C ASN A 332 -54.24 1.43 21.52
N SER A 333 -53.81 2.28 20.58
CA SER A 333 -54.35 3.66 20.46
C SER A 333 -55.12 3.91 19.17
N ASN A 334 -55.16 2.95 18.24
CA ASN A 334 -55.71 3.09 16.89
C ASN A 334 -55.18 4.28 16.07
N ARG A 335 -54.17 5.01 16.57
CA ARG A 335 -53.53 6.12 15.87
C ARG A 335 -52.65 5.59 14.75
N LEU A 336 -52.72 6.26 13.60
CA LEU A 336 -51.84 6.02 12.47
C LEU A 336 -50.45 6.60 12.75
N LYS A 337 -49.41 5.80 12.54
CA LYS A 337 -48.02 6.19 12.65
C LYS A 337 -47.25 5.61 11.47
N THR A 338 -46.41 6.42 10.83
CA THR A 338 -45.46 5.94 9.84
C THR A 338 -44.31 5.24 10.56
N ILE A 339 -44.02 4.01 10.15
CA ILE A 339 -42.90 3.23 10.68
C ILE A 339 -41.88 3.02 9.57
N ASP A 340 -40.63 3.36 9.91
CA ASP A 340 -39.46 3.14 9.08
C ASP A 340 -38.70 1.90 9.57
N TYR A 341 -38.30 1.05 8.64
CA TYR A 341 -37.36 -0.03 8.94
C TYR A 341 -35.94 0.55 9.02
N ASN A 342 -35.35 0.53 10.21
CA ASN A 342 -33.96 0.92 10.44
C ASN A 342 -33.25 -0.15 11.25
N TYR A 343 -32.04 -0.51 10.84
CA TYR A 343 -31.15 -1.32 11.67
C TYR A 343 -30.53 -0.42 12.74
N SER A 344 -30.67 -0.80 14.01
CA SER A 344 -30.07 -0.06 15.10
C SER A 344 -29.13 -0.94 15.90
N PHE A 345 -27.98 -0.38 16.29
CA PHE A 345 -27.07 -1.03 17.22
C PHE A 345 -26.50 -0.02 18.20
N VAL A 346 -26.21 -0.50 19.41
CA VAL A 346 -25.63 0.31 20.49
C VAL A 346 -24.12 0.08 20.52
N ARG A 347 -23.34 1.16 20.46
CA ARG A 347 -21.89 1.13 20.66
C ARG A 347 -21.48 2.32 21.51
N ASN A 348 -20.72 2.08 22.58
CA ASN A 348 -20.26 3.11 23.51
C ASN A 348 -21.42 4.01 24.02
N ASN A 349 -22.54 3.39 24.42
CA ASN A 349 -23.77 4.05 24.86
C ASN A 349 -24.44 4.98 23.81
N LYS A 350 -23.99 4.95 22.55
CA LYS A 350 -24.63 5.66 21.44
C LYS A 350 -25.41 4.69 20.57
N VAL A 351 -26.65 5.05 20.25
CA VAL A 351 -27.51 4.30 19.32
C VAL A 351 -27.23 4.80 17.92
N TYR A 352 -26.69 3.93 17.07
CA TYR A 352 -26.52 4.20 15.66
C TYR A 352 -27.69 3.59 14.89
N LYS A 353 -28.26 4.35 13.95
CA LYS A 353 -29.38 3.92 13.10
C LYS A 353 -28.95 3.96 11.64
N TYR A 354 -29.23 2.89 10.90
CA TYR A 354 -28.90 2.76 9.49
C TYR A 354 -30.13 2.33 8.69
N LYS A 355 -30.29 2.93 7.52
CA LYS A 355 -31.15 2.40 6.47
C LYS A 355 -30.48 1.19 5.86
N VAL A 356 -31.25 0.16 5.53
CA VAL A 356 -30.68 -1.09 5.02
C VAL A 356 -31.08 -1.30 3.57
N ALA A 357 -30.08 -1.60 2.74
CA ALA A 357 -30.26 -2.08 1.38
C ALA A 357 -29.83 -3.55 1.32
N PHE A 358 -30.80 -4.45 1.13
CA PHE A 358 -30.55 -5.88 1.09
C PHE A 358 -30.15 -6.29 -0.32
N LEU A 359 -29.12 -7.13 -0.48
CA LEU A 359 -28.72 -7.67 -1.79
C LEU A 359 -29.50 -8.92 -2.19
N ASN A 360 -30.30 -9.47 -1.28
CA ASN A 360 -31.01 -10.73 -1.46
C ASN A 360 -32.44 -10.60 -0.90
N TYR A 361 -33.42 -11.00 -1.72
CA TYR A 361 -34.84 -10.88 -1.37
C TYR A 361 -35.18 -11.64 -0.07
N GLN A 362 -34.72 -12.88 0.07
CA GLN A 362 -35.04 -13.72 1.22
C GLN A 362 -34.53 -13.10 2.53
N THR A 363 -33.37 -12.45 2.47
CA THR A 363 -32.78 -11.76 3.63
C THR A 363 -33.63 -10.55 4.04
N ALA A 364 -34.18 -9.80 3.08
CA ALA A 364 -35.12 -8.70 3.35
C ALA A 364 -36.42 -9.21 4.02
N ILE A 365 -36.98 -10.33 3.55
CA ILE A 365 -38.18 -10.93 4.14
C ILE A 365 -37.91 -11.44 5.55
N ASN A 366 -36.78 -12.12 5.77
CA ASN A 366 -36.39 -12.60 7.10
C ASN A 366 -36.21 -11.44 8.08
N ALA A 367 -35.59 -10.36 7.63
CA ALA A 367 -35.42 -9.13 8.40
C ALA A 367 -36.77 -8.49 8.77
N TRP A 368 -37.72 -8.46 7.84
CA TRP A 368 -39.09 -7.99 8.12
C TRP A 368 -39.82 -8.86 9.13
N ASN A 369 -39.73 -10.18 9.02
CA ASN A 369 -40.35 -11.10 9.97
C ASN A 369 -39.82 -10.88 11.40
N ARG A 370 -38.52 -10.61 11.55
CA ARG A 370 -37.94 -10.22 12.82
C ARG A 370 -38.46 -8.87 13.30
N PHE A 371 -38.48 -7.87 12.41
CA PHE A 371 -39.00 -6.54 12.72
C PHE A 371 -40.44 -6.56 13.24
N LYS A 372 -41.29 -7.43 12.64
CA LYS A 372 -42.66 -7.64 13.10
C LYS A 372 -42.74 -8.12 14.55
N LYS A 373 -41.90 -9.09 14.93
CA LYS A 373 -41.84 -9.61 16.30
C LYS A 373 -41.37 -8.56 17.29
N GLU A 374 -40.41 -7.73 16.90
CA GLU A 374 -39.92 -6.62 17.73
C GLU A 374 -40.94 -5.47 17.88
N ASN A 375 -41.96 -5.42 17.00
CA ASN A 375 -42.95 -4.34 16.91
C ASN A 375 -44.39 -4.87 16.96
N GLU A 376 -44.65 -5.86 17.81
CA GLU A 376 -45.96 -6.52 17.93
C GLU A 376 -47.10 -5.57 18.33
N SER A 377 -46.78 -4.42 18.92
CA SER A 377 -47.75 -3.35 19.24
C SER A 377 -48.40 -2.71 18.01
N TYR A 378 -47.87 -2.95 16.81
CA TYR A 378 -48.39 -2.39 15.57
C TYR A 378 -49.02 -3.47 14.69
N ASN A 379 -50.05 -3.09 13.92
CA ASN A 379 -50.64 -3.98 12.93
C ASN A 379 -49.81 -3.96 11.62
N LEU A 380 -48.70 -4.70 11.61
CA LEU A 380 -47.77 -4.76 10.48
C LEU A 380 -48.22 -5.82 9.44
N PRO A 381 -48.14 -5.52 8.13
CA PRO A 381 -48.51 -6.46 7.07
C PRO A 381 -47.63 -7.71 7.06
N ASN A 382 -48.16 -8.80 6.51
CA ASN A 382 -47.44 -10.09 6.42
C ASN A 382 -46.18 -10.01 5.56
N LYS A 383 -46.21 -9.21 4.49
CA LYS A 383 -45.03 -8.93 3.66
C LYS A 383 -44.76 -7.42 3.65
N PRO A 384 -43.49 -7.00 3.66
CA PRO A 384 -43.14 -5.59 3.57
C PRO A 384 -43.41 -5.09 2.15
N GLN A 385 -43.67 -3.80 1.99
CA GLN A 385 -43.53 -3.16 0.69
C GLN A 385 -42.04 -2.99 0.39
N LEU A 386 -41.55 -3.63 -0.67
CA LEU A 386 -40.17 -3.57 -1.10
C LEU A 386 -40.02 -2.65 -2.31
N TYR A 387 -38.99 -1.82 -2.26
CA TYR A 387 -38.48 -1.06 -3.38
C TYR A 387 -37.27 -1.79 -3.96
N VAL A 388 -37.29 -2.08 -5.26
CA VAL A 388 -36.21 -2.75 -5.98
C VAL A 388 -35.50 -1.74 -6.86
N SER A 389 -34.19 -1.63 -6.70
CA SER A 389 -33.34 -0.75 -7.53
C SER A 389 -32.06 -1.52 -7.93
N ASN A 390 -31.23 -0.91 -8.77
CA ASN A 390 -29.92 -1.42 -9.15
C ASN A 390 -28.84 -0.78 -8.27
N LEU A 391 -27.90 -1.59 -7.77
CA LEU A 391 -26.82 -1.13 -6.91
C LEU A 391 -25.95 -0.06 -7.58
N GLU A 392 -25.52 -0.31 -8.82
CA GLU A 392 -24.60 0.52 -9.57
C GLU A 392 -25.17 1.92 -9.89
N THR A 393 -26.47 2.03 -10.16
CA THR A 393 -27.18 3.31 -10.36
C THR A 393 -27.51 3.95 -9.02
N PHE A 394 -27.96 3.17 -8.03
CA PHE A 394 -28.31 3.66 -6.70
C PHE A 394 -27.16 4.40 -6.02
N ILE A 395 -25.95 3.84 -6.05
CA ILE A 395 -24.76 4.47 -5.44
C ILE A 395 -24.33 5.76 -6.16
N GLN A 396 -24.74 5.96 -7.42
CA GLN A 396 -24.41 7.15 -8.19
C GLN A 396 -25.36 8.31 -7.89
N ARG A 397 -26.52 8.04 -7.29
CA ARG A 397 -27.54 9.06 -7.02
C ARG A 397 -27.06 10.10 -6.00
N PRO A 398 -27.40 11.39 -6.19
CA PRO A 398 -27.06 12.45 -5.24
C PRO A 398 -27.52 12.15 -3.81
N TYR A 399 -28.73 11.59 -3.67
CA TYR A 399 -29.30 11.20 -2.38
C TYR A 399 -28.42 10.21 -1.61
N TYR A 400 -27.94 9.16 -2.26
CA TYR A 400 -27.03 8.21 -1.63
C TYR A 400 -25.67 8.86 -1.35
N LYS A 401 -25.13 9.65 -2.29
CA LYS A 401 -23.83 10.31 -2.12
C LYS A 401 -23.79 11.23 -0.89
N GLN A 402 -24.88 11.94 -0.61
CA GLN A 402 -25.01 12.80 0.57
C GLN A 402 -25.15 11.98 1.87
N ASN A 403 -25.89 10.85 1.82
CA ASN A 403 -26.24 10.05 2.99
C ASN A 403 -25.52 8.69 3.06
N CYS A 404 -24.35 8.57 2.43
CA CYS A 404 -23.67 7.28 2.25
C CYS A 404 -23.34 6.55 3.57
N ASN A 405 -23.08 7.31 4.63
CA ASN A 405 -22.81 6.79 5.97
C ASN A 405 -24.06 6.27 6.69
N GLU A 406 -25.27 6.59 6.21
CA GLU A 406 -26.53 6.15 6.80
C GLU A 406 -27.03 4.82 6.22
N PHE A 407 -26.48 4.39 5.08
CA PHE A 407 -26.89 3.17 4.41
C PHE A 407 -25.99 2.00 4.79
N LEU A 408 -26.57 0.85 5.09
CA LEU A 408 -25.88 -0.42 5.28
C LEU A 408 -26.29 -1.39 4.16
N PHE A 409 -25.32 -1.89 3.41
CA PHE A 409 -25.58 -2.97 2.46
C PHE A 409 -25.51 -4.30 3.19
N LEU A 410 -26.56 -5.10 3.06
CA LEU A 410 -26.67 -6.36 3.77
C LEU A 410 -26.67 -7.52 2.75
N PRO A 411 -25.59 -8.33 2.71
CA PRO A 411 -25.48 -9.43 1.77
C PRO A 411 -26.38 -10.60 2.19
N SER A 412 -26.41 -11.65 1.36
CA SER A 412 -27.10 -12.89 1.73
C SER A 412 -26.47 -13.54 2.96
N ILE A 413 -27.23 -14.39 3.65
CA ILE A 413 -26.73 -15.17 4.79
C ILE A 413 -25.56 -16.09 4.40
N ASN A 414 -25.59 -16.64 3.18
CA ASN A 414 -24.53 -17.51 2.65
C ASN A 414 -23.25 -16.71 2.45
N THR A 415 -23.36 -15.54 1.83
CA THR A 415 -22.25 -14.62 1.63
C THR A 415 -21.64 -14.18 2.97
N TYR A 416 -22.48 -13.84 3.95
CA TYR A 416 -22.01 -13.50 5.29
C TYR A 416 -21.22 -14.65 5.95
N ASN A 417 -21.77 -15.87 5.89
CA ASN A 417 -21.11 -17.06 6.43
C ASN A 417 -19.79 -17.36 5.72
N PHE A 418 -19.75 -17.23 4.40
CA PHE A 418 -18.53 -17.39 3.60
C PHE A 418 -17.46 -16.39 4.04
N VAL A 419 -17.79 -15.10 4.14
CA VAL A 419 -16.85 -14.07 4.59
C VAL A 419 -16.38 -14.34 6.02
N LYS A 420 -17.28 -14.75 6.91
CA LYS A 420 -16.93 -15.10 8.30
C LYS A 420 -15.94 -16.27 8.36
N LEU A 421 -16.12 -17.31 7.54
CA LEU A 421 -15.20 -18.43 7.45
C LEU A 421 -13.86 -18.03 6.83
N TYR A 422 -13.90 -17.27 5.73
CA TYR A 422 -12.70 -16.73 5.08
C TYR A 422 -11.84 -15.89 6.03
N LEU A 423 -12.47 -15.02 6.83
CA LEU A 423 -11.76 -14.22 7.83
C LEU A 423 -11.14 -15.08 8.94
N LYS A 424 -11.83 -16.13 9.40
CA LYS A 424 -11.29 -17.07 10.40
C LYS A 424 -10.10 -17.88 9.89
N GLN A 425 -10.09 -18.23 8.59
CA GLN A 425 -8.99 -18.96 7.98
C GLN A 425 -7.78 -18.04 7.80
N ASN A 426 -7.98 -16.85 7.23
CA ASN A 426 -6.90 -15.91 6.96
C ASN A 426 -6.37 -15.19 8.21
N SER A 427 -7.13 -15.14 9.31
CA SER A 427 -6.62 -14.61 10.58
C SER A 427 -5.65 -15.56 11.28
N ARG A 428 -5.62 -16.84 10.88
CA ARG A 428 -4.63 -17.83 11.35
C ARG A 428 -3.33 -17.77 10.57
N ASP A 429 -3.34 -17.19 9.38
CA ASP A 429 -2.12 -16.82 8.67
C ASP A 429 -1.52 -15.60 9.36
N ASN A 430 -0.77 -15.86 10.43
CA ASN A 430 0.08 -14.89 11.09
C ASN A 430 0.84 -14.12 10.01
N PHE A 431 0.64 -12.79 9.95
CA PHE A 431 1.44 -11.88 9.14
C PHE A 431 2.90 -12.00 9.59
N ASN A 432 3.61 -12.94 8.98
CA ASN A 432 5.00 -13.16 9.27
C ASN A 432 5.75 -12.03 8.58
N ILE A 433 6.54 -11.25 9.33
CA ILE A 433 7.38 -10.18 8.78
C ILE A 433 8.26 -10.72 7.64
N ASN A 434 8.54 -12.03 7.68
CA ASN A 434 9.16 -12.81 6.62
C ASN A 434 8.43 -12.71 5.27
N ASP A 435 7.09 -12.74 5.20
CA ASP A 435 6.38 -12.65 3.91
C ASP A 435 6.54 -11.26 3.26
N LEU A 436 6.63 -10.22 4.09
CA LEU A 436 6.84 -8.85 3.62
C LEU A 436 8.30 -8.68 3.13
N MET A 437 9.26 -9.30 3.81
CA MET A 437 10.65 -9.39 3.37
C MET A 437 10.79 -10.22 2.09
N ILE A 438 10.15 -11.38 1.99
CA ILE A 438 10.18 -12.28 0.83
C ILE A 438 9.63 -11.57 -0.42
N ASN A 439 8.51 -10.86 -0.30
CA ASN A 439 7.95 -10.14 -1.44
C ASN A 439 8.86 -8.98 -1.91
N ARG A 440 9.58 -8.32 -0.99
CA ARG A 440 10.56 -7.28 -1.33
C ARG A 440 11.82 -7.88 -1.96
N THR A 441 12.31 -9.01 -1.46
CA THR A 441 13.49 -9.68 -2.02
C THR A 441 13.19 -10.28 -3.39
N LEU A 442 11.97 -10.75 -3.65
CA LEU A 442 11.53 -11.21 -4.97
C LEU A 442 11.55 -10.07 -6.01
N TYR A 443 11.11 -8.87 -5.63
CA TYR A 443 11.18 -7.69 -6.51
C TYR A 443 12.63 -7.30 -6.83
N ILE A 444 13.49 -7.28 -5.80
CA ILE A 444 14.92 -7.00 -5.95
C ILE A 444 15.59 -8.07 -6.84
N LYS A 445 15.26 -9.36 -6.62
CA LYS A 445 15.75 -10.48 -7.42
C LYS A 445 15.34 -10.35 -8.89
N ALA A 446 14.09 -9.97 -9.16
CA ALA A 446 13.61 -9.72 -10.52
C ALA A 446 14.33 -8.53 -11.19
N LEU A 447 14.60 -7.45 -10.45
CA LEU A 447 15.41 -6.33 -10.94
C LEU A 447 16.84 -6.76 -11.27
N PHE A 448 17.49 -7.53 -10.39
CA PHE A 448 18.83 -8.05 -10.65
C PHE A 448 18.87 -8.97 -11.86
N TYR A 449 17.89 -9.88 -12.02
CA TYR A 449 17.80 -10.68 -13.23
C TYR A 449 17.66 -9.83 -14.47
N ARG A 450 16.86 -8.75 -14.45
CA ARG A 450 16.73 -7.84 -15.59
C ARG A 450 18.01 -7.08 -15.89
N ILE A 451 18.75 -6.64 -14.88
CA ILE A 451 20.04 -5.95 -15.04
C ILE A 451 21.07 -6.92 -15.62
N ILE A 452 21.18 -8.12 -15.05
CA ILE A 452 22.09 -9.17 -15.55
C ILE A 452 21.71 -9.53 -16.98
N TRP A 453 20.43 -9.80 -17.28
CA TRP A 453 20.01 -10.10 -18.64
C TRP A 453 20.30 -8.96 -19.61
N SER A 454 20.06 -7.71 -19.21
CA SER A 454 20.38 -6.53 -20.01
C SER A 454 21.87 -6.40 -20.33
N LEU A 455 22.73 -6.81 -19.41
CA LEU A 455 24.18 -6.75 -19.57
C LEU A 455 24.69 -7.93 -20.41
N THR A 456 24.09 -9.12 -20.28
CA THR A 456 24.52 -10.32 -21.01
C THR A 456 23.88 -10.44 -22.39
N SER A 457 22.70 -9.86 -22.63
CA SER A 457 21.97 -9.97 -23.90
C SER A 457 22.40 -8.93 -24.95
N ARG A 458 23.14 -7.90 -24.56
CA ARG A 458 23.80 -6.99 -25.49
C ARG A 458 25.24 -7.44 -25.69
N GLN A 459 25.43 -8.46 -26.53
CA GLN A 459 26.74 -8.63 -27.15
C GLN A 459 26.93 -7.45 -28.12
N PRO A 460 28.09 -6.76 -28.09
CA PRO A 460 28.41 -5.81 -29.14
C PRO A 460 28.49 -6.59 -30.45
N VAL A 461 27.67 -6.20 -31.42
CA VAL A 461 27.84 -6.67 -32.80
C VAL A 461 29.11 -6.01 -33.28
N SER A 462 30.18 -6.79 -33.38
CA SER A 462 31.46 -6.42 -33.98
C SER A 462 31.32 -6.25 -35.49
#